data_AF-A0A1T1HLS0-F1
#
_entry.id   AF-A0A1T1HLS0-F1
#
_cell.length_a   1.000
_cell.length_b   1.000
_cell.length_c   1.000
_cell.angle_alpha   90.00
_cell.angle_beta   90.00
_cell.angle_gamma   90.00
#
_symmetry.space_group_name_H-M   'P 1'
#
loop_
_entity.id
_entity.type
_entity.pdbx_description
1 polymer ?
#
loop_
_entity_poly.entity_id
_entity_poly.type
_entity_poly.pdbx_seq_one_letter_code
_entity_poly.pdbx_strand_id
1 'polypeptide(L)'
;MRVLKGSSTLAFCLSLLGCSTPDSVMEPYESALNLGSSNAKKFHSMLYFPSGTALHYPGYVVALEKSPQSTVGGPKAYPQVSFVKSGSYTDAEEAGSWRTANQIERFQNSDSKAMFVSHIIKNTIVGDDSVRDAPYYSKSHCFVYNAYAARPVSLIKQNYDLAKISDWHACKISTNLDKVDAKSYQLYDYGKYALVSLEENLTKDLKAGSYTHVLVIVMGWNTAQEEAIRNFNDLTGSLMAASLESVKGQQEEPINRTAAIQPLSNRSSNFRPLVVGITWPSYWSNSFGNVLSYSNKANDADEIGLSWLNKIVNETIPRSLKASGSQARVVALGHSFGARAMTRAVFSAPVLTPLESQFPDQTMVTSSVDLAVGLQGAFSINRFAPGVGSEGAPYRDYAKLKNTQLVLTASSNDEAAGSPFILWTAPAGAMSSYRKACDSANPDYKGIFDCMKASDTSAVPCGKFAICKNGQEECTDPFASQPAVKKVAYINASDGITEFNSPGSGGGAHSDIYRLPMGRLLWKLIEQYAPTKGWGPRGSGPIADR
;
A
#
# COMPACT_ATOMS: atom_id res chain seq x y z
N MET A 1 13.04 38.92 -78.08
CA MET A 1 14.03 38.36 -77.13
C MET A 1 13.89 39.13 -75.82
N ARG A 2 13.54 38.64 -74.64
CA ARG A 2 13.22 37.32 -74.08
C ARG A 2 11.95 37.51 -73.23
N VAL A 3 10.94 36.66 -73.46
CA VAL A 3 9.77 36.53 -72.57
C VAL A 3 10.16 35.50 -71.50
N LEU A 4 10.24 35.93 -70.25
CA LEU A 4 10.52 35.04 -69.11
C LEU A 4 9.21 34.39 -68.63
N LYS A 5 9.24 33.06 -68.62
CA LYS A 5 8.13 32.16 -68.31
C LYS A 5 7.69 32.30 -66.85
N GLY A 6 6.38 32.25 -66.66
CA GLY A 6 5.72 32.25 -65.36
C GLY A 6 5.74 30.91 -64.63
N SER A 7 5.52 31.06 -63.33
CA SER A 7 4.65 30.26 -62.45
C SER A 7 4.75 28.73 -62.45
N SER A 8 5.23 28.19 -61.32
CA SER A 8 4.56 27.11 -60.57
C SER A 8 5.24 26.92 -59.21
N THR A 9 4.81 27.69 -58.20
CA THR A 9 5.09 27.38 -56.79
C THR A 9 3.83 26.71 -56.24
N LEU A 10 3.83 25.37 -56.23
CA LEU A 10 2.78 24.56 -55.64
C LEU A 10 2.89 24.69 -54.11
N ALA A 11 2.05 25.54 -53.52
CA ALA A 11 1.92 25.63 -52.06
C ALA A 11 1.23 24.36 -51.54
N PHE A 12 2.02 23.41 -51.08
CA PHE A 12 1.55 22.23 -50.35
C PHE A 12 1.19 22.66 -48.92
N CYS A 13 0.03 23.31 -48.75
CA CYS A 13 -0.58 23.51 -47.44
C CYS A 13 -1.16 22.16 -46.97
N LEU A 14 -0.28 21.27 -46.50
CA LEU A 14 -0.66 20.17 -45.62
C LEU A 14 -1.09 20.80 -44.29
N SER A 15 -2.39 21.06 -44.18
CA SER A 15 -3.07 21.28 -42.92
C SER A 15 -2.93 20.02 -42.05
N LEU A 16 -1.83 19.97 -41.30
CA LEU A 16 -1.73 19.18 -40.07
C LEU A 16 -2.71 19.78 -39.06
N LEU A 17 -4.00 19.55 -39.28
CA LEU A 17 -5.00 19.58 -38.21
C LEU A 17 -4.70 18.36 -37.34
N GLY A 18 -3.66 18.50 -36.51
CA GLY A 18 -3.42 17.58 -35.42
C GLY A 18 -4.72 17.48 -34.64
N CYS A 19 -5.27 16.28 -34.52
CA CYS A 19 -6.37 16.01 -33.62
C CYS A 19 -5.91 16.43 -32.21
N SER A 20 -6.33 17.60 -31.75
CA SER A 20 -6.20 17.96 -30.35
C SER A 20 -7.04 16.95 -29.60
N THR A 21 -6.39 16.08 -28.84
CA THR A 21 -7.10 15.21 -27.91
C THR A 21 -7.92 16.11 -26.98
N PRO A 22 -9.23 15.87 -26.82
CA PRO A 22 -10.04 16.71 -25.96
C PRO A 22 -9.48 16.64 -24.53
N ASP A 23 -9.29 17.81 -23.92
CA ASP A 23 -8.83 17.92 -22.55
C ASP A 23 -9.77 17.15 -21.61
N SER A 24 -9.17 16.52 -20.60
CA SER A 24 -9.96 15.81 -19.59
C SER A 24 -10.68 16.81 -18.66
N VAL A 25 -11.81 16.42 -18.06
CA VAL A 25 -12.59 17.33 -17.20
C VAL A 25 -11.80 17.87 -15.99
N MET A 26 -10.82 17.10 -15.49
CA MET A 26 -10.01 17.48 -14.33
C MET A 26 -8.74 18.28 -14.70
N GLU A 27 -8.40 18.38 -15.98
CA GLU A 27 -7.12 18.96 -16.44
C GLU A 27 -6.85 20.40 -15.95
N PRO A 28 -7.84 21.32 -15.94
CA PRO A 28 -7.63 22.65 -15.38
C PRO A 28 -7.28 22.61 -13.89
N TYR A 29 -7.85 21.67 -13.15
CA TYR A 29 -7.69 21.53 -11.70
C TYR A 29 -6.37 20.85 -11.34
N GLU A 30 -6.00 19.79 -12.07
CA GLU A 30 -4.68 19.15 -12.01
C GLU A 30 -3.57 20.15 -12.30
N SER A 31 -3.77 21.01 -13.30
CA SER A 31 -2.81 22.05 -13.69
C SER A 31 -2.58 23.06 -12.57
N ALA A 32 -3.64 23.47 -11.85
CA ALA A 32 -3.50 24.37 -10.71
C ALA A 32 -2.71 23.77 -9.54
N LEU A 33 -2.75 22.45 -9.39
CA LEU A 33 -1.92 21.72 -8.42
C LEU A 33 -0.57 21.29 -8.99
N ASN A 34 -0.23 21.69 -10.22
CA ASN A 34 1.01 21.33 -10.93
C ASN A 34 1.21 19.80 -11.05
N LEU A 35 0.11 19.10 -11.36
CA LEU A 35 0.02 17.66 -11.54
C LEU A 35 -0.10 17.28 -13.03
N GLY A 36 0.21 18.19 -13.96
CA GLY A 36 -0.12 18.06 -15.38
C GLY A 36 0.68 17.06 -16.21
N SER A 37 1.49 16.16 -15.63
CA SER A 37 2.12 15.11 -16.45
C SER A 37 1.07 14.05 -16.81
N SER A 38 1.10 13.52 -18.03
CA SER A 38 0.18 12.45 -18.46
C SER A 38 0.18 11.23 -17.53
N ASN A 39 1.29 11.02 -16.82
CA ASN A 39 1.44 9.99 -15.80
C ASN A 39 0.82 10.38 -14.45
N ALA A 40 0.88 11.65 -14.05
CA ALA A 40 0.27 12.13 -12.82
C ALA A 40 -1.27 12.06 -12.86
N LYS A 41 -1.89 12.30 -14.03
CA LYS A 41 -3.35 12.15 -14.25
C LYS A 41 -3.90 10.77 -13.88
N LYS A 42 -3.07 9.72 -13.92
CA LYS A 42 -3.46 8.33 -13.64
C LYS A 42 -3.60 8.01 -12.14
N PHE A 43 -3.22 8.92 -11.23
CA PHE A 43 -3.18 8.65 -9.78
C PHE A 43 -4.40 9.13 -9.00
N HIS A 44 -5.40 9.66 -9.70
CA HIS A 44 -6.65 10.11 -9.11
C HIS A 44 -7.84 9.74 -9.99
N SER A 45 -7.80 8.56 -10.62
CA SER A 45 -8.90 8.02 -11.44
C SER A 45 -10.24 7.95 -10.69
N MET A 46 -10.23 7.78 -9.37
CA MET A 46 -11.44 7.84 -8.54
C MET A 46 -12.10 9.23 -8.52
N LEU A 47 -11.39 10.30 -8.89
CA LEU A 47 -12.00 11.63 -9.07
C LEU A 47 -12.79 11.72 -10.38
N TYR A 48 -12.48 10.88 -11.36
CA TYR A 48 -13.22 10.80 -12.63
C TYR A 48 -14.37 9.80 -12.55
N PHE A 49 -14.10 8.60 -12.01
CA PHE A 49 -15.01 7.46 -12.07
C PHE A 49 -15.12 6.73 -10.71
N PRO A 50 -15.57 7.40 -9.63
CA PRO A 50 -15.56 6.80 -8.30
C PRO A 50 -16.38 5.50 -8.19
N SER A 51 -17.48 5.39 -8.94
CA SER A 51 -18.30 4.17 -8.96
C SER A 51 -17.66 3.01 -9.74
N GLY A 52 -16.86 3.31 -10.77
CA GLY A 52 -16.17 2.31 -11.60
C GLY A 52 -14.85 1.85 -10.98
N THR A 53 -14.17 2.75 -10.26
CA THR A 53 -12.90 2.51 -9.60
C THR A 53 -13.10 2.49 -8.08
N ALA A 54 -13.77 1.45 -7.58
CA ALA A 54 -14.16 1.33 -6.17
C ALA A 54 -13.58 0.06 -5.51
N LEU A 55 -13.43 0.09 -4.19
CA LEU A 55 -13.16 -1.13 -3.42
C LEU A 55 -14.37 -2.06 -3.49
N HIS A 56 -14.11 -3.36 -3.58
CA HIS A 56 -15.15 -4.40 -3.56
C HIS A 56 -15.60 -4.73 -2.13
N TYR A 57 -14.88 -4.22 -1.14
CA TYR A 57 -15.05 -4.51 0.28
C TYR A 57 -15.16 -3.18 1.05
N PRO A 58 -15.83 -3.18 2.22
CA PRO A 58 -15.88 -1.99 3.07
C PRO A 58 -14.48 -1.50 3.41
N GLY A 59 -14.26 -0.20 3.25
CA GLY A 59 -12.92 0.33 3.42
C GLY A 59 -12.73 1.76 2.93
N TYR A 60 -11.47 2.14 2.84
CA TYR A 60 -11.00 3.48 2.53
C TYR A 60 -9.89 3.40 1.49
N VAL A 61 -9.91 4.31 0.52
CA VAL A 61 -8.74 4.59 -0.33
C VAL A 61 -8.20 5.94 0.11
N VAL A 62 -6.95 5.96 0.57
CA VAL A 62 -6.19 7.18 0.85
C VAL A 62 -5.25 7.42 -0.32
N ALA A 63 -5.55 8.45 -1.10
CA ALA A 63 -4.75 8.83 -2.24
C ALA A 63 -3.76 9.94 -1.87
N LEU A 64 -2.52 9.70 -2.22
CA LEU A 64 -1.43 10.66 -2.14
C LEU A 64 -1.08 11.14 -3.54
N GLU A 65 -0.70 12.39 -3.65
CA GLU A 65 -0.14 12.99 -4.85
C GLU A 65 1.10 13.82 -4.50
N LYS A 66 1.94 14.14 -5.50
CA LYS A 66 3.20 14.87 -5.30
C LYS A 66 3.21 16.17 -6.08
N SER A 67 3.20 17.28 -5.36
CA SER A 67 3.09 18.63 -5.92
C SER A 67 4.22 19.53 -5.40
N PRO A 68 4.60 20.62 -6.10
CA PRO A 68 5.54 21.60 -5.56
C PRO A 68 5.12 22.10 -4.18
N GLN A 69 6.08 22.16 -3.25
CA GLN A 69 5.81 22.58 -1.88
C GLN A 69 5.31 24.03 -1.80
N SER A 70 5.71 24.89 -2.75
CA SER A 70 5.19 26.25 -2.91
C SER A 70 3.71 26.29 -3.30
N THR A 71 3.20 25.24 -3.94
CA THR A 71 1.81 25.15 -4.41
C THR A 71 0.90 24.60 -3.33
N VAL A 72 1.27 23.47 -2.70
CA VAL A 72 0.43 22.78 -1.70
C VAL A 72 0.78 23.12 -0.24
N GLY A 73 1.84 23.88 -0.03
CA GLY A 73 2.31 24.32 1.28
C GLY A 73 3.05 23.26 2.08
N GLY A 74 3.99 22.57 1.44
CA GLY A 74 4.82 21.58 2.12
C GLY A 74 5.79 22.19 3.17
N PRO A 75 6.41 21.33 4.00
CA PRO A 75 7.29 21.73 5.10
C PRO A 75 8.45 22.65 4.69
N LYS A 76 8.95 22.58 3.45
CA LYS A 76 10.00 23.47 2.95
C LYS A 76 9.53 24.92 2.84
N ALA A 77 8.29 25.11 2.42
CA ALA A 77 7.69 26.43 2.29
C ALA A 77 7.13 26.91 3.65
N TYR A 78 6.64 25.98 4.47
CA TYR A 78 5.97 26.25 5.74
C TYR A 78 6.42 25.26 6.83
N PRO A 79 7.57 25.47 7.48
CA PRO A 79 8.13 24.50 8.44
C PRO A 79 7.17 24.06 9.56
N GLN A 80 6.25 24.94 9.97
CA GLN A 80 5.23 24.67 10.98
C GLN A 80 4.21 23.59 10.60
N VAL A 81 4.07 23.25 9.30
CA VAL A 81 3.13 22.19 8.89
C VAL A 81 3.72 20.79 9.09
N SER A 82 5.04 20.70 9.28
CA SER A 82 5.75 19.43 9.48
C SER A 82 5.21 18.69 10.69
N PHE A 83 5.04 17.37 10.54
CA PHE A 83 4.65 16.45 11.60
C PHE A 83 5.63 15.28 11.72
N VAL A 84 6.81 15.42 11.11
CA VAL A 84 7.89 14.44 11.17
C VAL A 84 9.14 15.14 11.68
N LYS A 85 9.94 14.48 12.51
CA LYS A 85 11.20 15.02 13.02
C LYS A 85 12.18 13.91 13.37
N SER A 86 13.47 14.16 13.15
CA SER A 86 14.55 13.33 13.69
C SER A 86 14.68 13.52 15.21
N GLY A 87 15.13 12.48 15.90
CA GLY A 87 15.37 12.46 17.34
C GLY A 87 16.30 11.33 17.76
N SER A 88 16.31 10.98 19.05
CA SER A 88 17.25 10.02 19.62
C SER A 88 17.26 8.67 18.88
N TYR A 89 16.10 8.15 18.49
CA TYR A 89 16.03 6.89 17.75
C TYR A 89 16.71 6.95 16.37
N THR A 90 16.56 8.06 15.64
CA THR A 90 17.18 8.21 14.32
C THR A 90 18.65 8.60 14.42
N ASP A 91 19.04 9.29 15.50
CA ASP A 91 20.43 9.68 15.75
C ASP A 91 21.30 8.49 16.16
N ALA A 92 20.68 7.45 16.74
CA ALA A 92 21.31 6.17 17.03
C ALA A 92 21.49 5.28 15.78
N GLU A 93 21.02 5.68 14.59
CA GLU A 93 21.42 5.03 13.34
C GLU A 93 22.88 5.33 13.02
N GLU A 94 23.58 4.35 12.46
CA GLU A 94 24.94 4.54 12.00
C GLU A 94 25.05 5.72 11.03
N ALA A 95 26.16 6.46 11.15
CA ALA A 95 26.42 7.62 10.31
C ALA A 95 26.52 7.21 8.83
N GLY A 96 25.80 7.91 7.96
CA GLY A 96 25.83 7.67 6.53
C GLY A 96 24.95 8.66 5.78
N SER A 97 25.23 8.87 4.48
CA SER A 97 24.54 9.87 3.65
C SER A 97 23.04 9.60 3.47
N TRP A 98 22.59 8.35 3.65
CA TRP A 98 21.21 7.93 3.44
C TRP A 98 20.47 7.49 4.72
N ARG A 99 21.01 7.81 5.90
CA ARG A 99 20.34 7.53 7.18
C ARG A 99 19.00 8.25 7.29
N THR A 100 18.13 7.81 8.20
CA THR A 100 16.77 8.35 8.37
C THR A 100 16.75 9.86 8.56
N ALA A 101 17.65 10.40 9.39
CA ALA A 101 17.69 11.83 9.67
C ALA A 101 17.91 12.68 8.41
N ASN A 102 18.79 12.23 7.52
CA ASN A 102 19.08 12.93 6.25
C ASN A 102 17.89 12.83 5.28
N GLN A 103 17.17 11.70 5.28
CA GLN A 103 15.95 11.55 4.46
C GLN A 103 14.87 12.55 4.92
N ILE A 104 14.67 12.67 6.23
CA ILE A 104 13.74 13.64 6.83
C ILE A 104 14.14 15.06 6.44
N GLU A 105 15.40 15.42 6.65
CA GLU A 105 15.92 16.74 6.30
C GLU A 105 15.72 17.03 4.79
N ARG A 106 15.95 16.05 3.92
CA ARG A 106 15.82 16.24 2.48
C ARG A 106 14.39 16.58 2.07
N PHE A 107 13.37 15.79 2.45
CA PHE A 107 12.00 16.10 2.01
C PHE A 107 11.41 17.31 2.74
N GLN A 108 11.93 17.66 3.92
CA GLN A 108 11.51 18.86 4.64
C GLN A 108 12.14 20.14 4.13
N ASN A 109 13.42 20.13 3.76
CA ASN A 109 14.18 21.36 3.50
C ASN A 109 14.73 21.46 2.07
N SER A 110 15.00 20.34 1.40
CA SER A 110 15.66 20.31 0.10
C SER A 110 14.71 20.07 -1.07
N ASP A 111 13.86 19.05 -1.00
CA ASP A 111 13.03 18.60 -2.12
C ASP A 111 12.02 19.69 -2.53
N SER A 112 11.90 19.95 -3.84
CA SER A 112 10.99 20.97 -4.36
C SER A 112 9.52 20.56 -4.32
N LYS A 113 9.23 19.26 -4.18
CA LYS A 113 7.89 18.68 -4.14
C LYS A 113 7.72 17.86 -2.86
N ALA A 114 6.49 17.81 -2.36
CA ALA A 114 6.10 16.96 -1.23
C ALA A 114 4.89 16.11 -1.61
N MET A 115 4.83 14.92 -1.03
CA MET A 115 3.62 14.10 -1.00
C MET A 115 2.57 14.80 -0.12
N PHE A 116 1.32 14.82 -0.55
CA PHE A 116 0.19 15.30 0.24
C PHE A 116 -1.01 14.37 0.04
N VAL A 117 -1.93 14.34 1.00
CA VAL A 117 -3.21 13.64 0.85
C VAL A 117 -4.06 14.44 -0.14
N SER A 118 -4.40 13.85 -1.29
CA SER A 118 -5.26 14.49 -2.28
C SER A 118 -6.73 14.19 -2.03
N HIS A 119 -7.07 12.93 -1.76
CA HIS A 119 -8.43 12.53 -1.41
C HIS A 119 -8.45 11.29 -0.52
N ILE A 120 -9.52 11.18 0.26
CA ILE A 120 -9.85 9.99 1.03
C ILE A 120 -11.28 9.61 0.68
N ILE A 121 -11.45 8.44 0.07
CA ILE A 121 -12.77 7.94 -0.34
C ILE A 121 -13.12 6.74 0.53
N LYS A 122 -14.27 6.83 1.18
CA LYS A 122 -14.88 5.71 1.89
C LYS A 122 -15.70 4.89 0.90
N ASN A 123 -15.53 3.59 0.89
CA ASN A 123 -16.31 2.62 0.12
C ASN A 123 -17.13 1.77 1.08
N THR A 124 -18.42 1.63 0.79
CA THR A 124 -19.39 0.86 1.57
C THR A 124 -20.26 0.01 0.65
N ILE A 125 -20.98 -0.93 1.25
CA ILE A 125 -21.94 -1.77 0.55
C ILE A 125 -23.31 -1.47 1.15
N VAL A 126 -24.26 -1.11 0.30
CA VAL A 126 -25.62 -0.77 0.67
C VAL A 126 -26.53 -1.87 0.15
N GLY A 127 -27.29 -2.49 1.04
CA GLY A 127 -28.36 -3.43 0.68
C GLY A 127 -29.66 -2.68 0.43
N ASP A 128 -30.34 -3.04 -0.65
CA ASP A 128 -31.75 -2.71 -0.85
C ASP A 128 -32.62 -3.82 -0.26
N ASP A 129 -33.17 -3.55 0.91
CA ASP A 129 -34.04 -4.47 1.66
C ASP A 129 -35.50 -4.47 1.14
N SER A 130 -35.80 -3.76 0.05
CA SER A 130 -37.12 -3.81 -0.58
C SER A 130 -37.49 -5.22 -1.06
N VAL A 131 -36.49 -6.07 -1.34
CA VAL A 131 -36.65 -7.50 -1.63
C VAL A 131 -36.26 -8.32 -0.40
N ARG A 132 -37.27 -8.66 0.43
CA ARG A 132 -37.09 -9.27 1.77
C ARG A 132 -36.25 -10.57 1.80
N ASP A 133 -36.25 -11.35 0.71
CA ASP A 133 -35.59 -12.66 0.67
C ASP A 133 -34.29 -12.67 -0.16
N ALA A 134 -33.96 -11.56 -0.83
CA ALA A 134 -32.76 -11.44 -1.67
C ALA A 134 -32.36 -9.96 -1.81
N PRO A 135 -31.80 -9.34 -0.75
CA PRO A 135 -31.40 -7.94 -0.80
C PRO A 135 -30.39 -7.70 -1.92
N TYR A 136 -30.64 -6.67 -2.73
CA TYR A 136 -29.72 -6.27 -3.78
C TYR A 136 -28.61 -5.41 -3.18
N TYR A 137 -27.37 -5.89 -3.23
CA TYR A 137 -26.22 -5.15 -2.70
C TYR A 137 -25.55 -4.34 -3.80
N SER A 138 -25.43 -3.03 -3.58
CA SER A 138 -24.70 -2.12 -4.44
C SER A 138 -23.56 -1.47 -3.67
N LYS A 139 -22.52 -1.07 -4.41
CA LYS A 139 -21.41 -0.29 -3.84
C LYS A 139 -21.84 1.16 -3.74
N SER A 140 -21.41 1.82 -2.68
CA SER A 140 -21.56 3.25 -2.48
C SER A 140 -20.24 3.83 -1.99
N HIS A 141 -19.88 5.01 -2.47
CA HIS A 141 -18.70 5.76 -2.05
C HIS A 141 -19.11 7.08 -1.42
N CYS A 142 -18.24 7.71 -0.64
CA CYS A 142 -18.32 9.13 -0.30
C CYS A 142 -16.92 9.68 0.00
N PHE A 143 -16.73 10.99 -0.10
CA PHE A 143 -15.44 11.64 0.17
C PHE A 143 -15.34 12.04 1.64
N VAL A 144 -14.41 11.42 2.37
CA VAL A 144 -14.00 11.86 3.72
C VAL A 144 -13.20 13.17 3.60
N TYR A 145 -12.44 13.29 2.51
CA TYR A 145 -11.65 14.45 2.18
C TYR A 145 -11.42 14.53 0.66
N ASN A 146 -11.44 15.74 0.10
CA ASN A 146 -11.11 15.98 -1.31
C ASN A 146 -10.44 17.36 -1.47
N ALA A 147 -9.14 17.37 -1.77
CA ALA A 147 -8.35 18.58 -2.03
C ALA A 147 -8.90 19.41 -3.20
N TYR A 148 -9.50 18.76 -4.20
CA TYR A 148 -10.05 19.41 -5.38
C TYR A 148 -11.38 20.14 -5.11
N ALA A 149 -12.01 19.89 -3.96
CA ALA A 149 -13.18 20.64 -3.51
C ALA A 149 -12.81 22.01 -2.92
N ALA A 150 -11.53 22.24 -2.59
CA ALA A 150 -11.07 23.52 -2.05
C ALA A 150 -11.38 24.67 -2.99
N ARG A 151 -11.94 25.76 -2.47
CA ARG A 151 -12.45 26.91 -3.26
C ARG A 151 -11.49 27.45 -4.34
N PRO A 152 -10.17 27.62 -4.11
CA PRO A 152 -9.25 28.10 -5.14
C PRO A 152 -9.08 27.12 -6.31
N VAL A 153 -9.34 25.83 -6.07
CA VAL A 153 -9.26 24.77 -7.09
C VAL A 153 -10.62 24.60 -7.75
N SER A 154 -11.69 24.40 -6.97
CA SER A 154 -13.03 24.14 -7.50
C SER A 154 -13.60 25.31 -8.33
N LEU A 155 -13.17 26.55 -8.10
CA LEU A 155 -13.62 27.73 -8.86
C LEU A 155 -12.80 28.07 -10.11
N ILE A 156 -11.82 27.23 -10.50
CA ILE A 156 -11.04 27.43 -11.74
C ILE A 156 -11.96 27.50 -12.97
N LYS A 157 -13.03 26.70 -12.98
CA LYS A 157 -14.09 26.75 -13.99
C LYS A 157 -15.42 27.06 -13.30
N GLN A 158 -15.75 28.34 -13.14
CA GLN A 158 -16.93 28.81 -12.41
C GLN A 158 -18.27 28.31 -12.97
N ASN A 159 -18.31 27.90 -14.23
CA ASN A 159 -19.48 27.34 -14.91
C ASN A 159 -19.55 25.80 -14.85
N TYR A 160 -18.65 25.15 -14.11
CA TYR A 160 -18.61 23.69 -13.94
C TYR A 160 -18.76 23.33 -12.47
N ASP A 161 -19.58 22.30 -12.21
CA ASP A 161 -19.78 21.73 -10.89
C ASP A 161 -19.33 20.27 -10.93
N LEU A 162 -18.08 20.02 -10.49
CA LEU A 162 -17.48 18.68 -10.52
C LEU A 162 -18.27 17.67 -9.69
N ALA A 163 -18.99 18.12 -8.65
CA ALA A 163 -19.82 17.24 -7.85
C ALA A 163 -20.98 16.65 -8.65
N LYS A 164 -21.53 17.41 -9.62
CA LYS A 164 -22.60 16.94 -10.51
C LYS A 164 -22.12 16.07 -11.66
N ILE A 165 -20.84 16.16 -12.01
CA ILE A 165 -20.26 15.41 -13.13
C ILE A 165 -19.72 14.07 -12.65
N SER A 166 -18.96 14.08 -11.55
CA SER A 166 -18.19 12.94 -11.08
C SER A 166 -18.78 12.29 -9.82
N ASP A 167 -20.00 12.66 -9.41
CA ASP A 167 -20.65 12.16 -8.20
C ASP A 167 -19.79 12.35 -6.93
N TRP A 168 -19.28 13.58 -6.74
CA TRP A 168 -18.55 13.93 -5.53
C TRP A 168 -19.50 14.38 -4.45
N HIS A 169 -19.69 13.53 -3.46
CA HIS A 169 -20.44 13.91 -2.26
C HIS A 169 -19.63 13.59 -1.01
N ALA A 170 -19.63 14.54 -0.08
CA ALA A 170 -18.92 14.41 1.17
C ALA A 170 -19.59 13.36 2.08
N CYS A 171 -18.78 12.60 2.82
CA CYS A 171 -19.29 11.74 3.88
C CYS A 171 -19.93 12.57 5.00
N LYS A 172 -20.79 11.95 5.82
CA LYS A 172 -21.37 12.61 7.00
C LYS A 172 -20.31 13.17 7.96
N ILE A 173 -19.19 12.45 8.09
CA ILE A 173 -18.00 12.87 8.83
C ILE A 173 -16.94 13.15 7.77
N SER A 174 -16.61 14.42 7.56
CA SER A 174 -15.68 14.84 6.50
C SER A 174 -15.00 16.15 6.84
N THR A 175 -13.76 16.31 6.41
CA THR A 175 -13.12 17.62 6.31
C THR A 175 -13.56 18.25 4.99
N ASN A 176 -14.62 19.05 5.02
CA ASN A 176 -15.28 19.55 3.81
C ASN A 176 -14.64 20.88 3.36
N LEU A 177 -13.75 20.81 2.37
CA LEU A 177 -12.95 21.97 1.92
C LEU A 177 -13.72 22.99 1.06
N ASP A 178 -14.94 22.68 0.66
CA ASP A 178 -15.89 23.62 0.06
C ASP A 178 -16.44 24.62 1.09
N LYS A 179 -16.46 24.24 2.38
CA LYS A 179 -17.03 25.01 3.50
C LYS A 179 -15.99 25.80 4.29
N VAL A 180 -14.71 25.49 4.10
CA VAL A 180 -13.58 26.26 4.63
C VAL A 180 -12.88 26.97 3.47
N ASP A 181 -12.51 28.24 3.63
CA ASP A 181 -11.78 29.00 2.59
C ASP A 181 -10.30 28.57 2.52
N ALA A 182 -10.08 27.27 2.37
CA ALA A 182 -8.78 26.62 2.29
C ALA A 182 -8.05 27.09 1.03
N LYS A 183 -6.88 27.70 1.19
CA LYS A 183 -6.01 28.09 0.10
C LYS A 183 -5.20 26.89 -0.39
N SER A 184 -4.74 26.90 -1.66
CA SER A 184 -3.94 25.80 -2.20
C SER A 184 -2.69 25.52 -1.37
N TYR A 185 -2.03 26.55 -0.86
CA TYR A 185 -0.86 26.43 0.02
C TYR A 185 -1.18 25.85 1.42
N GLN A 186 -2.43 25.48 1.70
CA GLN A 186 -2.80 24.83 2.95
C GLN A 186 -3.11 23.35 2.75
N LEU A 187 -3.12 22.82 1.52
CA LEU A 187 -3.56 21.46 1.22
C LEU A 187 -2.70 20.38 1.89
N TYR A 188 -1.39 20.60 2.04
CA TYR A 188 -0.53 19.72 2.83
C TYR A 188 -0.96 19.68 4.30
N ASP A 189 -1.19 20.86 4.91
CA ASP A 189 -1.61 20.97 6.30
C ASP A 189 -3.00 20.34 6.52
N TYR A 190 -3.93 20.56 5.58
CA TYR A 190 -5.26 19.95 5.58
C TYR A 190 -5.25 18.43 5.47
N GLY A 191 -4.19 17.84 4.92
CA GLY A 191 -3.97 16.39 4.99
C GLY A 191 -3.95 15.86 6.43
N LYS A 192 -3.53 16.65 7.43
CA LYS A 192 -3.58 16.24 8.84
C LYS A 192 -5.03 16.18 9.35
N TYR A 193 -5.86 17.15 9.02
CA TYR A 193 -7.29 17.14 9.37
C TYR A 193 -8.06 16.05 8.60
N ALA A 194 -7.67 15.77 7.36
CA ALA A 194 -8.19 14.64 6.60
C ALA A 194 -7.99 13.30 7.34
N LEU A 195 -6.82 13.10 7.96
CA LEU A 195 -6.55 11.92 8.76
C LEU A 195 -7.31 11.87 10.09
N VAL A 196 -7.66 13.03 10.69
CA VAL A 196 -8.58 13.08 11.83
C VAL A 196 -9.99 12.64 11.40
N SER A 197 -10.49 13.14 10.26
CA SER A 197 -11.78 12.67 9.73
C SER A 197 -11.75 11.19 9.35
N LEU A 198 -10.61 10.68 8.85
CA LEU A 198 -10.43 9.24 8.60
C LEU A 198 -10.49 8.45 9.92
N GLU A 199 -9.82 8.92 10.98
CA GLU A 199 -9.86 8.31 12.32
C GLU A 199 -11.30 8.18 12.85
N GLU A 200 -12.08 9.25 12.77
CA GLU A 200 -13.47 9.27 13.24
C GLU A 200 -14.37 8.30 12.42
N ASN A 201 -14.18 8.29 11.10
CA ASN A 201 -14.91 7.37 10.22
C ASN A 201 -14.53 5.90 10.48
N LEU A 202 -13.24 5.60 10.60
CA LEU A 202 -12.73 4.27 10.95
C LEU A 202 -13.26 3.84 12.31
N THR A 203 -13.23 4.71 13.32
CA THR A 203 -13.75 4.43 14.66
C THR A 203 -15.22 4.02 14.61
N LYS A 204 -16.04 4.78 13.87
CA LYS A 204 -17.47 4.48 13.70
C LYS A 204 -17.70 3.13 13.02
N ASP A 205 -16.96 2.86 11.94
CA ASP A 205 -17.10 1.61 11.20
C ASP A 205 -16.60 0.42 12.03
N LEU A 206 -15.47 0.53 12.71
CA LEU A 206 -14.95 -0.51 13.59
C LEU A 206 -15.92 -0.88 14.72
N LYS A 207 -16.66 0.11 15.24
CA LYS A 207 -17.68 -0.10 16.26
C LYS A 207 -18.94 -0.81 15.71
N ALA A 208 -19.35 -0.50 14.47
CA ALA A 208 -20.59 -1.01 13.89
C ALA A 208 -20.41 -2.31 13.08
N GLY A 209 -19.26 -2.46 12.43
CA GLY A 209 -19.04 -3.41 11.35
C GLY A 209 -18.38 -4.71 11.77
N SER A 210 -18.25 -5.02 13.07
CA SER A 210 -17.72 -6.30 13.60
C SER A 210 -16.54 -6.87 12.79
N TYR A 211 -15.55 -6.02 12.47
CA TYR A 211 -14.41 -6.41 11.65
C TYR A 211 -13.44 -7.26 12.46
N THR A 212 -12.87 -8.27 11.82
CA THR A 212 -11.83 -9.13 12.42
C THR A 212 -10.44 -8.57 12.16
N HIS A 213 -10.25 -7.90 11.03
CA HIS A 213 -8.96 -7.39 10.59
C HIS A 213 -9.11 -6.01 9.93
N VAL A 214 -8.08 -5.18 10.07
CA VAL A 214 -7.83 -4.02 9.24
C VAL A 214 -6.67 -4.37 8.31
N LEU A 215 -6.93 -4.38 7.00
CA LEU A 215 -5.90 -4.62 5.98
C LEU A 215 -5.39 -3.28 5.45
N VAL A 216 -4.13 -2.97 5.69
CA VAL A 216 -3.46 -1.80 5.08
C VAL A 216 -2.70 -2.28 3.87
N ILE A 217 -3.06 -1.83 2.67
CA ILE A 217 -2.49 -2.35 1.42
C ILE A 217 -1.83 -1.22 0.63
N VAL A 218 -0.56 -1.41 0.24
CA VAL A 218 0.24 -0.42 -0.47
C VAL A 218 0.90 -1.04 -1.70
N MET A 219 0.59 -0.51 -2.89
CA MET A 219 1.19 -0.97 -4.15
C MET A 219 2.45 -0.18 -4.51
N GLY A 220 3.26 -0.75 -5.42
CA GLY A 220 4.56 -0.22 -5.79
C GLY A 220 4.60 0.59 -7.09
N TRP A 221 5.74 0.45 -7.78
CA TRP A 221 6.15 1.26 -8.92
C TRP A 221 5.21 1.13 -10.12
N ASN A 222 5.00 2.21 -10.87
CA ASN A 222 4.24 2.25 -12.12
C ASN A 222 2.80 1.70 -12.03
N THR A 223 2.13 1.89 -10.89
CA THR A 223 0.78 1.38 -10.64
C THR A 223 -0.20 2.55 -10.57
N ALA A 224 -0.94 2.82 -11.65
CA ALA A 224 -2.03 3.80 -11.67
C ALA A 224 -3.05 3.54 -10.54
N GLN A 225 -3.83 4.55 -10.13
CA GLN A 225 -4.78 4.38 -9.03
C GLN A 225 -5.84 3.31 -9.34
N GLU A 226 -6.34 3.26 -10.57
CA GLU A 226 -7.30 2.23 -11.00
C GLU A 226 -6.73 0.81 -10.87
N GLU A 227 -5.48 0.64 -11.29
CA GLU A 227 -4.76 -0.62 -11.24
C GLU A 227 -4.44 -1.00 -9.79
N ALA A 228 -4.05 -0.03 -8.95
CA ALA A 228 -3.83 -0.26 -7.53
C ALA A 228 -5.10 -0.76 -6.84
N ILE A 229 -6.26 -0.17 -7.16
CA ILE A 229 -7.55 -0.56 -6.57
C ILE A 229 -7.99 -1.94 -7.07
N ARG A 230 -7.79 -2.25 -8.36
CA ARG A 230 -7.97 -3.61 -8.88
C ARG A 230 -7.11 -4.61 -8.10
N ASN A 231 -5.84 -4.30 -7.90
CA ASN A 231 -4.90 -5.14 -7.16
C ASN A 231 -5.29 -5.31 -5.68
N PHE A 232 -5.80 -4.25 -5.03
CA PHE A 232 -6.36 -4.35 -3.67
C PHE A 232 -7.54 -5.33 -3.62
N ASN A 233 -8.44 -5.26 -4.61
CA ASN A 233 -9.61 -6.10 -4.70
C ASN A 233 -9.25 -7.57 -4.97
N ASP A 234 -8.31 -7.83 -5.87
CA ASP A 234 -7.83 -9.17 -6.20
C ASP A 234 -7.13 -9.80 -5.00
N LEU A 235 -6.21 -9.07 -4.36
CA LEU A 235 -5.48 -9.56 -3.17
C LEU A 235 -6.44 -9.87 -2.00
N THR A 236 -7.36 -8.94 -1.72
CA THR A 236 -8.34 -9.13 -0.64
C THR A 236 -9.30 -10.27 -0.96
N GLY A 237 -9.73 -10.41 -2.21
CA GLY A 237 -10.62 -11.48 -2.65
C GLY A 237 -9.98 -12.87 -2.59
N SER A 238 -8.71 -12.97 -3.01
CA SER A 238 -7.91 -14.19 -2.89
C SER A 238 -7.69 -14.58 -1.43
N LEU A 239 -7.43 -13.61 -0.55
CA LEU A 239 -7.27 -13.83 0.88
C LEU A 239 -8.58 -14.31 1.53
N MET A 240 -9.71 -13.70 1.18
CA MET A 240 -11.03 -14.13 1.66
C MET A 240 -11.39 -15.52 1.17
N ALA A 241 -11.10 -15.84 -0.10
CA ALA A 241 -11.26 -17.19 -0.63
C ALA A 241 -10.45 -18.22 0.17
N ALA A 242 -9.16 -17.98 0.37
CA ALA A 242 -8.29 -18.85 1.17
C ALA A 242 -8.79 -19.04 2.61
N SER A 243 -9.34 -17.99 3.23
CA SER A 243 -9.91 -18.09 4.58
C SER A 243 -11.13 -19.01 4.65
N LEU A 244 -11.98 -19.00 3.63
CA LEU A 244 -13.15 -19.87 3.55
C LEU A 244 -12.75 -21.33 3.28
N GLU A 245 -11.75 -21.53 2.41
CA GLU A 245 -11.17 -22.85 2.15
C GLU A 245 -10.64 -23.51 3.44
N SER A 246 -9.90 -22.75 4.27
CA SER A 246 -9.37 -23.25 5.55
C SER A 246 -10.49 -23.71 6.50
N VAL A 247 -11.60 -22.97 6.55
CA VAL A 247 -12.74 -23.31 7.44
C VAL A 247 -13.48 -24.56 6.98
N LYS A 248 -13.65 -24.76 5.67
CA LYS A 248 -14.44 -25.87 5.10
C LYS A 248 -13.61 -27.11 4.78
N GLY A 249 -12.28 -27.01 4.74
CA GLY A 249 -11.38 -28.11 4.38
C GLY A 249 -11.40 -28.47 2.89
N GLN A 250 -12.12 -27.71 2.05
CA GLN A 250 -12.23 -27.90 0.61
C GLN A 250 -12.45 -26.54 -0.08
N GLN A 251 -12.06 -26.45 -1.35
CA GLN A 251 -12.39 -25.32 -2.22
C GLN A 251 -13.90 -25.33 -2.51
N GLU A 252 -14.61 -24.27 -2.12
CA GLU A 252 -16.06 -24.16 -2.36
C GLU A 252 -16.39 -24.01 -3.84
N GLU A 253 -17.39 -24.74 -4.31
CA GLU A 253 -17.97 -24.58 -5.65
C GLU A 253 -19.47 -24.24 -5.55
N PRO A 254 -19.88 -22.96 -5.76
CA PRO A 254 -19.09 -21.73 -5.88
C PRO A 254 -18.75 -21.09 -4.51
N ILE A 255 -17.60 -20.42 -4.39
CA ILE A 255 -17.23 -19.65 -3.19
C ILE A 255 -18.29 -18.60 -2.88
N ASN A 256 -19.03 -18.79 -1.78
CA ASN A 256 -20.03 -17.83 -1.35
C ASN A 256 -19.38 -16.64 -0.61
N ARG A 257 -18.81 -15.71 -1.39
CA ARG A 257 -18.18 -14.48 -0.87
C ARG A 257 -19.18 -13.55 -0.18
N THR A 258 -20.49 -13.71 -0.39
CA THR A 258 -21.49 -12.87 0.29
C THR A 258 -21.53 -13.12 1.81
N ALA A 259 -21.18 -14.33 2.27
CA ALA A 259 -21.10 -14.65 3.69
C ALA A 259 -20.04 -13.83 4.46
N ALA A 260 -19.04 -13.30 3.76
CA ALA A 260 -18.01 -12.43 4.34
C ALA A 260 -18.36 -10.93 4.23
N ILE A 261 -19.43 -10.60 3.50
CA ILE A 261 -19.87 -9.23 3.20
C ILE A 261 -21.18 -8.89 3.94
N GLN A 262 -22.05 -9.86 4.22
CA GLN A 262 -23.32 -9.64 4.89
C GLN A 262 -23.13 -9.13 6.33
N PRO A 263 -23.96 -8.17 6.80
CA PRO A 263 -23.99 -7.78 8.19
C PRO A 263 -24.56 -8.94 9.01
N LEU A 264 -23.69 -9.77 9.58
CA LEU A 264 -24.13 -10.87 10.43
C LEU A 264 -24.68 -10.32 11.76
N SER A 265 -25.95 -10.64 12.03
CA SER A 265 -26.58 -10.55 13.35
C SER A 265 -26.04 -11.57 14.35
N ASN A 266 -25.19 -12.50 13.90
CA ASN A 266 -24.53 -13.52 14.74
C ASN A 266 -23.01 -13.49 14.53
N ARG A 267 -22.25 -13.35 15.63
CA ARG A 267 -20.77 -13.36 15.69
C ARG A 267 -20.21 -14.62 15.03
N SER A 268 -19.96 -14.62 13.72
CA SER A 268 -19.27 -15.73 13.07
C SER A 268 -17.76 -15.53 13.14
N SER A 269 -17.05 -16.64 13.26
CA SER A 269 -15.60 -16.77 13.24
C SER A 269 -14.99 -16.58 11.84
N ASN A 270 -15.62 -15.83 10.94
CA ASN A 270 -15.15 -15.71 9.56
C ASN A 270 -14.24 -14.49 9.39
N PHE A 271 -13.24 -14.61 8.50
CA PHE A 271 -12.41 -13.48 8.12
C PHE A 271 -13.25 -12.38 7.48
N ARG A 272 -13.20 -11.21 8.09
CA ARG A 272 -13.94 -10.01 7.71
C ARG A 272 -13.02 -8.79 7.77
N PRO A 273 -12.37 -8.45 6.65
CA PRO A 273 -11.45 -7.32 6.59
C PRO A 273 -12.18 -5.99 6.40
N LEU A 274 -11.66 -4.94 7.04
CA LEU A 274 -11.83 -3.55 6.61
C LEU A 274 -10.56 -3.15 5.85
N VAL A 275 -10.71 -2.70 4.60
CA VAL A 275 -9.54 -2.39 3.74
C VAL A 275 -9.17 -0.91 3.84
N VAL A 276 -7.88 -0.61 3.99
CA VAL A 276 -7.30 0.72 3.85
C VAL A 276 -6.24 0.66 2.75
N GLY A 277 -6.64 0.98 1.53
CA GLY A 277 -5.77 1.00 0.36
C GLY A 277 -5.05 2.34 0.22
N ILE A 278 -3.75 2.31 -0.07
CA ILE A 278 -2.91 3.50 -0.20
C ILE A 278 -2.40 3.62 -1.63
N THR A 279 -2.81 4.68 -2.33
CA THR A 279 -2.35 4.96 -3.70
C THR A 279 -1.45 6.19 -3.71
N TRP A 280 -0.40 6.19 -4.53
CA TRP A 280 0.59 7.28 -4.57
C TRP A 280 1.25 7.37 -5.95
N PRO A 281 1.86 8.51 -6.33
CA PRO A 281 2.33 8.74 -7.69
C PRO A 281 3.63 7.99 -7.99
N SER A 282 3.49 6.72 -8.33
CA SER A 282 4.59 5.82 -8.57
C SER A 282 5.10 5.81 -10.03
N TYR A 283 4.68 6.70 -10.93
CA TYR A 283 5.23 6.79 -12.30
C TYR A 283 6.38 7.80 -12.38
N TRP A 284 7.19 7.67 -13.44
CA TRP A 284 8.06 8.74 -13.92
C TRP A 284 7.98 8.85 -15.45
N SER A 285 7.91 10.07 -15.98
CA SER A 285 8.00 10.34 -17.42
C SER A 285 9.42 10.82 -17.73
N ASN A 286 10.25 9.95 -18.30
CA ASN A 286 11.32 10.29 -19.25
C ASN A 286 11.87 8.98 -19.82
N SER A 287 11.91 8.89 -21.15
CA SER A 287 12.25 7.70 -21.95
C SER A 287 13.73 7.29 -21.91
N PHE A 288 14.48 7.62 -20.85
CA PHE A 288 15.86 7.17 -20.65
C PHE A 288 16.14 6.93 -19.15
N GLY A 289 16.36 5.67 -18.78
CA GLY A 289 17.10 5.28 -17.57
C GLY A 289 16.30 4.62 -16.43
N ASN A 290 15.99 3.32 -16.55
CA ASN A 290 15.46 2.47 -15.47
C ASN A 290 16.34 2.44 -14.19
N VAL A 291 17.60 2.91 -14.27
CA VAL A 291 18.57 2.96 -13.17
C VAL A 291 18.45 4.24 -12.32
N LEU A 292 18.25 5.40 -12.95
CA LEU A 292 18.08 6.68 -12.22
C LEU A 292 16.67 6.83 -11.62
N SER A 293 15.68 6.14 -12.18
CA SER A 293 14.32 6.09 -11.62
C SER A 293 14.24 5.37 -10.28
N TYR A 294 15.11 4.38 -10.02
CA TYR A 294 15.08 3.60 -8.78
C TYR A 294 15.31 4.46 -7.54
N SER A 295 16.40 5.23 -7.47
CA SER A 295 16.74 6.04 -6.29
C SER A 295 15.67 7.07 -5.96
N ASN A 296 15.07 7.72 -6.97
CA ASN A 296 13.99 8.67 -6.76
C ASN A 296 12.71 7.98 -6.24
N LYS A 297 12.37 6.79 -6.74
CA LYS A 297 11.18 6.05 -6.27
C LYS A 297 11.39 5.41 -4.91
N ALA A 298 12.60 4.97 -4.63
CA ALA A 298 13.07 4.57 -3.31
C ALA A 298 12.86 5.70 -2.30
N ASN A 299 13.27 6.91 -2.67
CA ASN A 299 13.10 8.12 -1.90
C ASN A 299 11.62 8.50 -1.71
N ASP A 300 10.80 8.44 -2.76
CA ASP A 300 9.35 8.69 -2.67
C ASP A 300 8.66 7.69 -1.72
N ALA A 301 9.00 6.40 -1.82
CA ALA A 301 8.47 5.36 -0.94
C ALA A 301 8.91 5.56 0.52
N ASP A 302 10.16 5.97 0.75
CA ASP A 302 10.65 6.32 2.09
C ASP A 302 9.97 7.58 2.64
N GLU A 303 9.72 8.60 1.81
CA GLU A 303 8.96 9.81 2.19
C GLU A 303 7.55 9.42 2.67
N ILE A 304 6.83 8.60 1.88
CA ILE A 304 5.49 8.12 2.25
C ILE A 304 5.55 7.34 3.56
N GLY A 305 6.51 6.42 3.67
CA GLY A 305 6.73 5.59 4.85
C GLY A 305 7.19 6.35 6.08
N LEU A 306 7.79 7.54 5.94
CA LEU A 306 8.17 8.41 7.07
C LEU A 306 7.03 9.35 7.48
N SER A 307 6.15 9.71 6.53
CA SER A 307 5.13 10.74 6.70
C SER A 307 3.71 10.18 6.78
N TRP A 308 2.95 10.19 5.69
CA TRP A 308 1.52 9.92 5.67
C TRP A 308 1.18 8.48 6.03
N LEU A 309 1.91 7.50 5.48
CA LEU A 309 1.67 6.10 5.80
C LEU A 309 2.06 5.78 7.24
N ASN A 310 3.13 6.40 7.74
CA ASN A 310 3.53 6.33 9.14
C ASN A 310 2.41 6.81 10.06
N LYS A 311 1.85 8.00 9.78
CA LYS A 311 0.75 8.57 10.56
C LYS A 311 -0.50 7.69 10.49
N ILE A 312 -0.83 7.12 9.34
CA ILE A 312 -1.96 6.19 9.21
C ILE A 312 -1.75 4.94 10.07
N VAL A 313 -0.59 4.29 9.94
CA VAL A 313 -0.29 2.99 10.57
C VAL A 313 -0.03 3.11 12.07
N ASN A 314 0.70 4.14 12.50
CA ASN A 314 1.15 4.27 13.90
C ASN A 314 0.34 5.29 14.72
N GLU A 315 -0.56 6.06 14.11
CA GLU A 315 -1.43 7.00 14.82
C GLU A 315 -2.92 6.78 14.53
N THR A 316 -3.36 6.97 13.28
CA THR A 316 -4.79 6.95 12.90
C THR A 316 -5.47 5.62 13.20
N ILE A 317 -4.91 4.49 12.72
CA ILE A 317 -5.50 3.16 12.93
C ILE A 317 -5.47 2.76 14.43
N PRO A 318 -4.36 2.88 15.16
CA PRO A 318 -4.31 2.59 16.60
C PRO A 318 -5.32 3.37 17.43
N ARG A 319 -5.44 4.68 17.16
CA ARG A 319 -6.43 5.54 17.83
C ARG A 319 -7.85 5.07 17.52
N SER A 320 -8.13 4.73 16.27
CA SER A 320 -9.44 4.23 15.86
C SER A 320 -9.83 2.90 16.53
N LEU A 321 -8.88 1.95 16.63
CA LEU A 321 -9.08 0.69 17.34
C LEU A 321 -9.34 0.92 18.83
N LYS A 322 -8.52 1.77 19.47
CA LYS A 322 -8.67 2.12 20.88
C LYS A 322 -10.01 2.80 21.15
N ALA A 323 -10.40 3.79 20.35
CA ALA A 323 -11.63 4.56 20.53
C ALA A 323 -12.90 3.74 20.25
N SER A 324 -12.84 2.80 19.31
CA SER A 324 -13.96 1.89 19.01
C SER A 324 -14.09 0.73 20.00
N GLY A 325 -13.03 0.41 20.75
CA GLY A 325 -12.94 -0.81 21.56
C GLY A 325 -12.79 -2.08 20.72
N SER A 326 -12.56 -1.95 19.41
CA SER A 326 -12.42 -3.08 18.50
C SER A 326 -11.20 -3.93 18.84
N GLN A 327 -11.34 -5.24 18.66
CA GLN A 327 -10.25 -6.23 18.81
C GLN A 327 -9.71 -6.67 17.45
N ALA A 328 -10.02 -5.94 16.37
CA ALA A 328 -9.55 -6.24 15.04
C ALA A 328 -8.02 -6.21 14.98
N ARG A 329 -7.43 -7.18 14.28
CA ARG A 329 -6.00 -7.27 14.06
C ARG A 329 -5.57 -6.41 12.88
N VAL A 330 -4.36 -5.87 12.93
CA VAL A 330 -3.83 -5.02 11.85
C VAL A 330 -2.84 -5.81 11.02
N VAL A 331 -3.13 -5.95 9.74
CA VAL A 331 -2.25 -6.62 8.76
C VAL A 331 -1.85 -5.60 7.70
N ALA A 332 -0.54 -5.38 7.55
CA ALA A 332 0.02 -4.47 6.56
C ALA A 332 0.66 -5.26 5.41
N LEU A 333 0.21 -5.02 4.19
CA LEU A 333 0.66 -5.67 2.98
C LEU A 333 1.26 -4.61 2.06
N GLY A 334 2.52 -4.78 1.70
CA GLY A 334 3.18 -3.90 0.74
C GLY A 334 3.78 -4.72 -0.40
N HIS A 335 3.54 -4.31 -1.64
CA HIS A 335 4.13 -4.94 -2.83
C HIS A 335 5.20 -4.05 -3.46
N SER A 336 6.34 -4.62 -3.86
CA SER A 336 7.39 -3.87 -4.57
C SER A 336 7.86 -2.63 -3.77
N PHE A 337 7.82 -1.42 -4.35
CA PHE A 337 8.09 -0.17 -3.59
C PHE A 337 7.03 0.15 -2.53
N GLY A 338 5.81 -0.39 -2.66
CA GLY A 338 4.83 -0.37 -1.59
C GLY A 338 5.30 -1.18 -0.37
N ALA A 339 6.06 -2.26 -0.56
CA ALA A 339 6.73 -2.98 0.53
C ALA A 339 7.78 -2.11 1.23
N ARG A 340 8.52 -1.30 0.47
CA ARG A 340 9.47 -0.32 1.01
C ARG A 340 8.74 0.72 1.86
N ALA A 341 7.70 1.34 1.33
CA ALA A 341 6.90 2.34 2.06
C ALA A 341 6.25 1.75 3.33
N MET A 342 5.63 0.58 3.21
CA MET A 342 4.98 -0.11 4.33
C MET A 342 5.98 -0.49 5.43
N THR A 343 7.08 -1.15 5.08
CA THR A 343 8.10 -1.52 6.07
C THR A 343 8.70 -0.26 6.70
N ARG A 344 8.91 0.79 5.91
CA ARG A 344 9.36 2.08 6.43
C ARG A 344 8.39 2.66 7.45
N ALA A 345 7.08 2.64 7.18
CA ALA A 345 6.07 3.09 8.13
C ALA A 345 6.08 2.29 9.43
N VAL A 346 6.15 0.96 9.38
CA VAL A 346 6.20 0.11 10.58
C VAL A 346 7.33 0.52 11.55
N PHE A 347 8.46 0.99 11.03
CA PHE A 347 9.62 1.38 11.83
C PHE A 347 9.72 2.88 12.15
N SER A 348 8.77 3.70 11.70
CA SER A 348 8.91 5.16 11.75
C SER A 348 8.06 5.84 12.83
N ALA A 349 7.37 5.09 13.70
CA ALA A 349 6.63 5.70 14.82
C ALA A 349 7.45 6.72 15.64
N PRO A 350 8.76 6.50 15.92
CA PRO A 350 9.57 7.46 16.68
C PRO A 350 9.76 8.83 16.04
N VAL A 351 9.52 8.97 14.73
CA VAL A 351 9.72 10.24 14.02
C VAL A 351 8.44 11.08 13.92
N LEU A 352 7.28 10.54 14.32
CA LEU A 352 6.02 11.28 14.29
C LEU A 352 5.97 12.32 15.41
N THR A 353 5.54 13.52 15.06
CA THR A 353 5.17 14.56 16.03
C THR A 353 3.66 14.48 16.26
N PRO A 354 3.18 14.11 17.46
CA PRO A 354 1.75 14.08 17.74
C PRO A 354 1.12 15.48 17.56
N LEU A 355 -0.12 15.52 17.08
CA LEU A 355 -0.85 16.79 16.85
C LEU A 355 -1.12 17.61 18.12
N GLU A 356 -1.17 16.95 19.28
CA GLU A 356 -1.70 17.52 20.53
C GLU A 356 -0.66 17.67 21.65
N SER A 357 0.62 17.33 21.42
CA SER A 357 1.62 17.31 22.50
C SER A 357 3.02 17.72 22.05
N GLN A 358 3.84 18.15 23.03
CA GLN A 358 5.29 18.21 22.87
C GLN A 358 5.82 16.83 22.45
N PHE A 359 6.83 16.83 21.58
CA PHE A 359 7.47 15.63 21.02
C PHE A 359 8.02 14.75 22.15
N PRO A 360 7.44 13.57 22.46
CA PRO A 360 8.16 12.64 23.30
C PRO A 360 9.30 12.10 22.43
N ASP A 361 10.54 12.49 22.75
CA ASP A 361 11.70 11.92 22.08
C ASP A 361 11.74 10.42 22.36
N GLN A 362 11.40 9.63 21.35
CA GLN A 362 11.31 8.18 21.46
C GLN A 362 12.69 7.60 21.19
N THR A 363 13.13 6.71 22.07
CA THR A 363 14.40 5.99 21.93
C THR A 363 14.22 4.62 21.28
N MET A 364 12.98 4.15 21.10
CA MET A 364 12.68 2.80 20.61
C MET A 364 11.47 2.78 19.68
N VAL A 365 11.50 1.87 18.71
CA VAL A 365 10.40 1.61 17.79
C VAL A 365 9.21 0.91 18.47
N THR A 366 8.00 1.31 18.10
CA THR A 366 6.75 0.62 18.43
C THR A 366 5.86 0.51 17.19
N SER A 367 5.05 -0.53 17.10
CA SER A 367 4.02 -0.64 16.06
C SER A 367 2.81 -1.41 16.60
N SER A 368 1.62 -1.02 16.14
CA SER A 368 0.37 -1.72 16.39
C SER A 368 0.07 -2.80 15.36
N VAL A 369 0.88 -2.91 14.31
CA VAL A 369 0.70 -3.92 13.26
C VAL A 369 0.99 -5.29 13.87
N ASP A 370 0.09 -6.25 13.70
CA ASP A 370 0.29 -7.63 14.14
C ASP A 370 1.15 -8.39 13.10
N LEU A 371 0.86 -8.20 11.80
CA LEU A 371 1.59 -8.84 10.70
C LEU A 371 1.90 -7.83 9.59
N ALA A 372 3.17 -7.72 9.20
CA ALA A 372 3.62 -6.91 8.07
C ALA A 372 4.31 -7.79 7.03
N VAL A 373 3.76 -7.84 5.82
CA VAL A 373 4.24 -8.69 4.71
C VAL A 373 4.74 -7.83 3.55
N GLY A 374 6.04 -7.91 3.28
CA GLY A 374 6.67 -7.35 2.09
C GLY A 374 6.64 -8.35 0.92
N LEU A 375 5.64 -8.20 0.06
CA LEU A 375 5.45 -9.03 -1.14
C LEU A 375 6.40 -8.58 -2.24
N GLN A 376 7.36 -9.42 -2.60
CA GLN A 376 8.35 -9.14 -3.64
C GLN A 376 8.99 -7.75 -3.48
N GLY A 377 9.54 -7.49 -2.28
CA GLY A 377 9.88 -6.15 -1.83
C GLY A 377 11.03 -5.48 -2.61
N ALA A 378 10.80 -4.25 -3.07
CA ALA A 378 11.81 -3.43 -3.76
C ALA A 378 12.59 -2.54 -2.77
N PHE A 379 13.20 -3.17 -1.76
CA PHE A 379 14.12 -2.52 -0.82
C PHE A 379 15.20 -3.49 -0.38
N SER A 380 16.35 -2.97 0.04
CA SER A 380 17.50 -3.80 0.39
C SER A 380 17.29 -4.58 1.71
N ILE A 381 17.62 -5.87 1.74
CA ILE A 381 17.68 -6.67 2.98
C ILE A 381 18.73 -6.12 3.96
N ASN A 382 19.70 -5.34 3.48
CA ASN A 382 20.72 -4.70 4.33
C ASN A 382 20.12 -3.66 5.28
N ARG A 383 18.88 -3.20 5.05
CA ARG A 383 18.20 -2.27 5.95
C ARG A 383 17.91 -2.86 7.34
N PHE A 384 18.03 -4.18 7.50
CA PHE A 384 17.95 -4.87 8.78
C PHE A 384 19.31 -5.05 9.48
N ALA A 385 20.42 -4.91 8.75
CA ALA A 385 21.77 -5.23 9.21
C ALA A 385 22.64 -3.96 9.29
N PRO A 386 22.90 -3.43 10.49
CA PRO A 386 23.86 -2.32 10.68
C PRO A 386 25.21 -2.62 10.03
N GLY A 387 25.80 -1.62 9.37
CA GLY A 387 27.12 -1.68 8.75
C GLY A 387 27.19 -2.29 7.35
N VAL A 388 26.12 -2.94 6.86
CA VAL A 388 26.18 -3.76 5.64
C VAL A 388 25.74 -3.02 4.37
N GLY A 389 24.89 -2.01 4.48
CA GLY A 389 24.24 -1.36 3.32
C GLY A 389 24.41 0.15 3.26
N SER A 390 24.33 0.70 2.05
CA SER A 390 24.38 2.15 1.81
C SER A 390 23.09 2.89 2.15
N GLU A 391 21.96 2.19 2.28
CA GLU A 391 20.65 2.76 2.65
C GLU A 391 20.45 2.93 4.17
N GLY A 392 21.50 2.69 4.97
CA GLY A 392 21.42 2.62 6.42
C GLY A 392 20.68 1.37 6.93
N ALA A 393 20.43 1.32 8.25
CA ALA A 393 19.74 0.22 8.92
C ALA A 393 18.49 0.70 9.69
N PRO A 394 17.47 1.26 9.00
CA PRO A 394 16.27 1.76 9.65
C PRO A 394 15.43 0.65 10.30
N TYR A 395 15.70 -0.63 9.98
CA TYR A 395 14.98 -1.80 10.48
C TYR A 395 15.79 -2.63 11.48
N ARG A 396 16.92 -2.10 11.98
CA ARG A 396 17.83 -2.81 12.91
C ARG A 396 17.16 -3.35 14.17
N ASP A 397 16.11 -2.68 14.63
CA ASP A 397 15.38 -3.04 15.85
C ASP A 397 14.16 -3.95 15.59
N TYR A 398 14.16 -4.72 14.49
CA TYR A 398 13.05 -5.62 14.14
C TYR A 398 12.65 -6.56 15.28
N ALA A 399 13.62 -7.07 16.05
CA ALA A 399 13.39 -7.95 17.18
C ALA A 399 12.72 -7.26 18.38
N LYS A 400 12.70 -5.92 18.41
CA LYS A 400 12.13 -5.10 19.49
C LYS A 400 10.65 -4.77 19.26
N LEU A 401 10.14 -4.94 18.04
CA LEU A 401 8.71 -4.84 17.75
C LEU A 401 7.97 -5.96 18.47
N LYS A 402 7.34 -5.68 19.61
CA LYS A 402 6.75 -6.72 20.47
C LYS A 402 5.67 -7.54 19.75
N ASN A 403 4.75 -6.86 19.06
CA ASN A 403 3.56 -7.51 18.50
C ASN A 403 3.64 -7.76 16.99
N THR A 404 4.59 -7.15 16.28
CA THR A 404 4.63 -7.18 14.81
C THR A 404 5.50 -8.28 14.26
N GLN A 405 4.94 -9.29 13.61
CA GLN A 405 5.74 -10.22 12.81
C GLN A 405 6.03 -9.60 11.43
N LEU A 406 7.29 -9.67 11.01
CA LEU A 406 7.72 -9.26 9.67
C LEU A 406 7.90 -10.49 8.80
N VAL A 407 7.37 -10.42 7.59
CA VAL A 407 7.48 -11.48 6.58
C VAL A 407 7.91 -10.84 5.26
N LEU A 408 8.90 -11.43 4.59
CA LEU A 408 9.35 -11.04 3.27
C LEU A 408 9.15 -12.22 2.32
N THR A 409 8.76 -11.96 1.07
CA THR A 409 8.74 -12.98 0.02
C THR A 409 9.77 -12.67 -1.06
N ALA A 410 10.36 -13.73 -1.62
CA ALA A 410 11.21 -13.69 -2.80
C ALA A 410 10.77 -14.78 -3.80
N SER A 411 11.00 -14.57 -5.10
CA SER A 411 10.75 -15.60 -6.12
C SER A 411 11.81 -15.59 -7.21
N SER A 412 12.19 -16.78 -7.71
CA SER A 412 13.11 -16.92 -8.85
C SER A 412 12.48 -16.48 -10.16
N ASN A 413 11.14 -16.39 -10.17
CA ASN A 413 10.36 -15.97 -11.33
C ASN A 413 10.12 -14.44 -11.31
N ASP A 414 10.55 -13.73 -10.26
CA ASP A 414 10.50 -12.27 -10.20
C ASP A 414 11.74 -11.64 -10.87
N GLU A 415 11.56 -11.17 -12.10
CA GLU A 415 12.62 -10.52 -12.87
C GLU A 415 12.71 -9.01 -12.59
N ALA A 416 11.71 -8.39 -11.97
CA ALA A 416 11.75 -6.97 -11.61
C ALA A 416 12.69 -6.75 -10.43
N ALA A 417 12.50 -7.51 -9.35
CA ALA A 417 13.39 -7.48 -8.19
C ALA A 417 14.72 -8.21 -8.46
N GLY A 418 14.68 -9.28 -9.26
CA GLY A 418 15.86 -10.05 -9.66
C GLY A 418 16.70 -9.43 -10.79
N SER A 419 16.32 -8.24 -11.28
CA SER A 419 16.94 -7.64 -12.46
C SER A 419 18.45 -7.45 -12.28
N PRO A 420 19.29 -7.91 -13.24
CA PRO A 420 20.75 -7.82 -13.16
C PRO A 420 21.28 -6.38 -13.22
N PHE A 421 20.41 -5.39 -13.43
CA PHE A 421 20.78 -3.97 -13.38
C PHE A 421 20.69 -3.38 -11.96
N ILE A 422 20.06 -4.08 -11.01
CA ILE A 422 19.98 -3.68 -9.60
C ILE A 422 21.17 -4.32 -8.84
N LEU A 423 22.40 -4.00 -9.24
CA LEU A 423 23.61 -4.61 -8.67
C LEU A 423 24.02 -4.00 -7.32
N TRP A 424 23.64 -2.74 -7.06
CA TRP A 424 24.05 -2.00 -5.86
C TRP A 424 23.08 -2.14 -4.68
N THR A 425 21.95 -2.81 -4.88
CA THR A 425 20.99 -3.12 -3.79
C THR A 425 20.80 -4.63 -3.72
N ALA A 426 20.43 -5.17 -2.55
CA ALA A 426 20.06 -6.57 -2.39
C ALA A 426 18.54 -6.65 -2.15
N PRO A 427 17.68 -6.56 -3.19
CA PRO A 427 16.24 -6.41 -3.01
C PRO A 427 15.64 -7.61 -2.28
N ALA A 428 14.74 -7.36 -1.34
CA ALA A 428 14.05 -8.40 -0.59
C ALA A 428 13.24 -9.36 -1.49
N GLY A 429 12.71 -8.89 -2.63
CA GLY A 429 12.01 -9.74 -3.60
C GLY A 429 12.92 -10.67 -4.42
N ALA A 430 14.23 -10.41 -4.46
CA ALA A 430 15.15 -11.17 -5.31
C ALA A 430 15.60 -12.48 -4.64
N MET A 431 15.59 -13.59 -5.40
CA MET A 431 16.13 -14.85 -4.89
C MET A 431 17.63 -14.82 -4.61
N SER A 432 18.40 -13.95 -5.26
CA SER A 432 19.81 -13.73 -4.91
C SER A 432 19.96 -13.23 -3.46
N SER A 433 19.10 -12.32 -3.02
CA SER A 433 19.04 -11.82 -1.63
C SER A 433 18.58 -12.90 -0.65
N TYR A 434 17.56 -13.68 -1.03
CA TYR A 434 17.12 -14.84 -0.25
C TYR A 434 18.28 -15.80 -0.03
N ARG A 435 18.97 -16.24 -1.09
CA ARG A 435 20.12 -17.15 -0.98
C ARG A 435 21.24 -16.55 -0.13
N LYS A 436 21.49 -15.24 -0.28
CA LYS A 436 22.46 -14.52 0.56
C LYS A 436 22.09 -14.58 2.04
N ALA A 437 20.82 -14.40 2.39
CA ALA A 437 20.36 -14.43 3.79
C ALA A 437 20.22 -15.86 4.36
N CYS A 438 19.81 -16.83 3.51
CA CYS A 438 19.29 -18.12 3.95
C CYS A 438 20.19 -19.32 3.66
N ASP A 439 20.97 -19.27 2.59
CA ASP A 439 21.81 -20.39 2.16
C ASP A 439 23.29 -20.14 2.45
N SER A 440 23.68 -18.87 2.64
CA SER A 440 25.04 -18.52 3.03
C SER A 440 25.22 -18.55 4.55
N ALA A 441 26.42 -18.90 5.00
CA ALA A 441 26.80 -18.81 6.42
C ALA A 441 27.11 -17.36 6.86
N ASN A 442 26.58 -16.34 6.16
CA ASN A 442 26.88 -14.95 6.46
C ASN A 442 26.38 -14.60 7.89
N PRO A 443 27.29 -14.25 8.82
CA PRO A 443 26.93 -13.99 10.20
C PRO A 443 26.00 -12.77 10.35
N ASP A 444 26.05 -11.81 9.42
CA ASP A 444 25.26 -10.59 9.47
C ASP A 444 23.75 -10.86 9.34
N TYR A 445 23.37 -11.94 8.66
CA TYR A 445 21.96 -12.25 8.37
C TYR A 445 21.40 -13.43 9.16
N LYS A 446 22.25 -14.35 9.63
CA LYS A 446 21.84 -15.56 10.36
C LYS A 446 21.01 -15.25 11.61
N GLY A 447 21.33 -14.15 12.29
CA GLY A 447 20.58 -13.66 13.45
C GLY A 447 19.25 -12.99 13.11
N ILE A 448 19.08 -12.54 11.86
CA ILE A 448 17.98 -11.68 11.41
C ILE A 448 16.84 -12.47 10.80
N PHE A 449 17.15 -13.40 9.91
CA PHE A 449 16.14 -14.07 9.09
C PHE A 449 15.86 -15.50 9.56
N ASP A 450 14.58 -15.86 9.53
CA ASP A 450 14.09 -17.24 9.65
C ASP A 450 13.56 -17.68 8.29
N CYS A 451 14.24 -18.63 7.68
CA CYS A 451 14.08 -18.92 6.26
C CYS A 451 13.13 -20.09 6.02
N MET A 452 12.20 -19.91 5.09
CA MET A 452 11.15 -20.86 4.77
C MET A 452 10.97 -20.99 3.27
N LYS A 453 10.39 -22.10 2.84
CA LYS A 453 9.90 -22.29 1.47
C LYS A 453 8.40 -22.49 1.52
N ALA A 454 7.68 -21.81 0.63
CA ALA A 454 6.25 -22.02 0.47
C ALA A 454 5.98 -22.51 -0.96
N SER A 455 5.08 -23.48 -1.08
CA SER A 455 4.66 -24.03 -2.36
C SER A 455 3.14 -24.20 -2.44
N ASP A 456 2.60 -24.06 -3.65
CA ASP A 456 1.21 -24.38 -3.94
C ASP A 456 1.11 -25.19 -5.24
N THR A 457 0.91 -26.50 -5.11
CA THR A 457 0.70 -27.38 -6.28
C THR A 457 -0.77 -27.73 -6.48
N SER A 458 -1.70 -27.08 -5.78
CA SER A 458 -3.12 -27.48 -5.73
C SER A 458 -3.85 -27.41 -7.08
N ALA A 459 -3.21 -26.84 -8.12
CA ALA A 459 -3.72 -26.85 -9.49
C ALA A 459 -3.64 -28.22 -10.18
N VAL A 460 -2.89 -29.19 -9.64
CA VAL A 460 -2.78 -30.56 -10.18
C VAL A 460 -3.43 -31.58 -9.24
N PRO A 461 -3.85 -32.77 -9.73
CA PRO A 461 -4.39 -33.83 -8.87
C PRO A 461 -3.44 -34.16 -7.72
N CYS A 462 -3.98 -34.29 -6.50
CA CYS A 462 -3.22 -34.52 -5.26
C CYS A 462 -2.23 -33.41 -4.87
N GLY A 463 -2.28 -32.26 -5.54
CA GLY A 463 -1.52 -31.07 -5.17
C GLY A 463 -1.95 -30.52 -3.81
N LYS A 464 -1.04 -29.81 -3.14
CA LYS A 464 -1.31 -29.20 -1.84
C LYS A 464 -0.54 -27.89 -1.68
N PHE A 465 -1.09 -27.03 -0.83
CA PHE A 465 -0.37 -25.90 -0.28
C PHE A 465 0.48 -26.33 0.93
N ALA A 466 1.71 -25.86 1.02
CA ALA A 466 2.62 -26.13 2.14
C ALA A 466 3.57 -24.97 2.42
N ILE A 467 3.99 -24.84 3.68
CA ILE A 467 5.12 -24.01 4.11
C ILE A 467 6.06 -24.89 4.91
N CYS A 468 7.34 -24.89 4.55
CA CYS A 468 8.37 -25.75 5.13
C CYS A 468 9.56 -24.91 5.62
N LYS A 469 10.29 -25.38 6.63
CA LYS A 469 11.59 -24.79 7.01
C LYS A 469 12.61 -24.94 5.88
N ASN A 470 13.45 -23.92 5.66
CA ASN A 470 14.54 -24.00 4.68
C ASN A 470 15.62 -25.02 5.11
N GLY A 471 16.21 -25.71 4.14
CA GLY A 471 17.36 -26.60 4.36
C GLY A 471 17.07 -27.96 4.97
N GLN A 472 15.80 -28.36 5.08
CA GLN A 472 15.41 -29.71 5.53
C GLN A 472 14.93 -30.57 4.36
N GLU A 473 15.26 -31.87 4.41
CA GLU A 473 14.84 -32.85 3.39
C GLU A 473 13.32 -33.10 3.44
N GLU A 474 12.77 -33.19 4.64
CA GLU A 474 11.33 -33.32 4.86
C GLU A 474 10.69 -31.94 5.13
N CYS A 475 9.46 -31.75 4.62
CA CYS A 475 8.71 -30.54 4.91
C CYS A 475 8.22 -30.55 6.37
N THR A 476 8.96 -29.88 7.24
CA THR A 476 8.51 -29.65 8.62
C THR A 476 7.77 -28.32 8.73
N ASP A 477 6.72 -28.32 9.54
CA ASP A 477 5.94 -27.12 9.83
C ASP A 477 6.85 -26.07 10.53
N PRO A 478 7.11 -24.91 9.90
CA PRO A 478 7.95 -23.87 10.49
C PRO A 478 7.35 -23.29 11.77
N PHE A 479 6.04 -23.44 12.00
CA PHE A 479 5.32 -22.83 13.10
C PHE A 479 5.19 -23.74 14.34
N ALA A 480 5.58 -25.02 14.24
CA ALA A 480 5.46 -25.99 15.32
C ALA A 480 6.34 -25.68 16.54
N SER A 481 7.42 -24.91 16.35
CA SER A 481 8.35 -24.52 17.40
C SER A 481 8.40 -23.00 17.52
N GLN A 482 8.10 -22.44 18.70
CA GLN A 482 8.32 -21.01 18.93
C GLN A 482 9.82 -20.73 18.99
N PRO A 483 10.37 -19.89 18.10
CA PRO A 483 11.78 -19.53 18.19
C PRO A 483 12.04 -18.73 19.47
N ALA A 484 13.16 -19.02 20.13
CA ALA A 484 13.58 -18.32 21.35
C ALA A 484 13.88 -16.81 21.11
N VAL A 485 14.14 -16.44 19.86
CA VAL A 485 14.45 -15.07 19.43
C VAL A 485 13.59 -14.71 18.22
N LYS A 486 12.97 -13.53 18.26
CA LYS A 486 12.17 -13.02 17.15
C LYS A 486 13.03 -12.72 15.92
N LYS A 487 12.64 -13.27 14.78
CA LYS A 487 13.30 -13.10 13.48
C LYS A 487 12.32 -12.60 12.42
N VAL A 488 12.85 -12.08 11.32
CA VAL A 488 12.08 -11.77 10.11
C VAL A 488 11.89 -13.06 9.32
N ALA A 489 10.65 -13.47 9.09
CA ALA A 489 10.39 -14.64 8.24
C ALA A 489 10.72 -14.27 6.78
N TYR A 490 11.56 -15.04 6.12
CA TYR A 490 11.92 -14.82 4.72
C TYR A 490 11.54 -16.06 3.93
N ILE A 491 10.58 -15.91 3.01
CA ILE A 491 9.91 -17.01 2.35
C ILE A 491 10.28 -17.02 0.87
N ASN A 492 10.86 -18.12 0.41
CA ASN A 492 10.91 -18.42 -1.02
C ASN A 492 9.51 -18.85 -1.49
N ALA A 493 8.93 -18.08 -2.40
CA ALA A 493 7.59 -18.26 -2.96
C ALA A 493 7.63 -18.66 -4.45
N SER A 494 8.71 -19.29 -4.91
CA SER A 494 8.90 -19.62 -6.33
C SER A 494 7.98 -20.73 -6.84
N ASP A 495 7.57 -21.64 -5.97
CA ASP A 495 6.97 -22.92 -6.37
C ASP A 495 5.44 -22.84 -6.38
N GLY A 496 4.82 -22.35 -7.46
CA GLY A 496 3.36 -22.25 -7.57
C GLY A 496 2.69 -21.06 -6.88
N ILE A 497 3.45 -20.24 -6.14
CA ILE A 497 2.92 -19.06 -5.43
C ILE A 497 3.17 -17.76 -6.21
N THR A 498 4.39 -17.55 -6.69
CA THR A 498 4.79 -16.43 -7.55
C THR A 498 5.54 -17.01 -8.73
N GLU A 499 4.80 -17.41 -9.76
CA GLU A 499 5.32 -18.22 -10.88
C GLU A 499 4.95 -17.64 -12.25
N PHE A 500 3.75 -17.08 -12.38
CA PHE A 500 3.20 -16.68 -13.67
C PHE A 500 3.35 -15.19 -13.90
N ASN A 501 3.61 -14.81 -15.15
CA ASN A 501 3.48 -13.41 -15.54
C ASN A 501 2.00 -12.96 -15.44
N SER A 502 1.79 -11.71 -15.02
CA SER A 502 0.46 -11.11 -14.99
C SER A 502 0.17 -10.30 -16.26
N PRO A 503 -1.04 -10.40 -16.85
CA PRO A 503 -1.39 -9.65 -18.05
C PRO A 503 -1.17 -8.14 -17.87
N GLY A 504 -0.57 -7.50 -18.88
CA GLY A 504 -0.31 -6.06 -18.85
C GLY A 504 0.79 -5.61 -17.89
N SER A 505 1.50 -6.55 -17.24
CA SER A 505 2.63 -6.27 -16.37
C SER A 505 3.97 -6.65 -17.03
N GLY A 506 5.07 -6.07 -16.52
CA GLY A 506 6.43 -6.45 -16.88
C GLY A 506 7.20 -6.96 -15.65
N GLY A 507 8.36 -7.61 -15.88
CA GLY A 507 9.21 -8.12 -14.80
C GLY A 507 8.90 -9.54 -14.34
N GLY A 508 8.47 -10.41 -15.26
CA GLY A 508 8.17 -11.81 -14.95
C GLY A 508 6.97 -11.96 -14.01
N ALA A 509 7.10 -12.82 -13.00
CA ALA A 509 6.06 -13.09 -12.01
C ALA A 509 5.94 -12.03 -10.90
N HIS A 510 6.58 -10.86 -11.03
CA HIS A 510 6.57 -9.81 -10.00
C HIS A 510 5.16 -9.44 -9.51
N SER A 511 4.19 -9.42 -10.42
CA SER A 511 2.79 -9.08 -10.15
C SER A 511 1.89 -10.31 -9.93
N ASP A 512 2.42 -11.54 -9.88
CA ASP A 512 1.62 -12.77 -9.67
C ASP A 512 1.04 -12.89 -8.26
N ILE A 513 1.40 -11.96 -7.38
CA ILE A 513 1.04 -11.92 -5.96
C ILE A 513 -0.47 -11.72 -5.69
N TYR A 514 -1.30 -11.51 -6.71
CA TYR A 514 -2.73 -11.25 -6.55
C TYR A 514 -3.60 -12.51 -6.64
N ARG A 515 -3.02 -13.67 -6.98
CA ARG A 515 -3.74 -14.93 -7.16
C ARG A 515 -3.99 -15.67 -5.85
N LEU A 516 -4.89 -16.66 -5.93
CA LEU A 516 -5.28 -17.51 -4.80
C LEU A 516 -4.11 -18.20 -4.07
N PRO A 517 -3.05 -18.71 -4.74
CA PRO A 517 -1.88 -19.25 -4.04
C PRO A 517 -1.21 -18.26 -3.07
N MET A 518 -1.07 -16.99 -3.47
CA MET A 518 -0.59 -15.95 -2.55
C MET A 518 -1.62 -15.67 -1.44
N GLY A 519 -2.91 -15.71 -1.76
CA GLY A 519 -3.99 -15.65 -0.77
C GLY A 519 -3.87 -16.72 0.31
N ARG A 520 -3.54 -17.98 -0.05
CA ARG A 520 -3.32 -19.10 0.87
C ARG A 520 -2.09 -18.88 1.75
N LEU A 521 -0.99 -18.41 1.16
CA LEU A 521 0.20 -18.03 1.93
C LEU A 521 -0.12 -16.93 2.95
N LEU A 522 -0.74 -15.84 2.51
CA LEU A 522 -1.11 -14.73 3.37
C LEU A 522 -2.08 -15.17 4.46
N TRP A 523 -3.07 -16.00 4.14
CA TRP A 523 -4.02 -16.51 5.11
C TRP A 523 -3.33 -17.34 6.20
N LYS A 524 -2.44 -18.27 5.81
CA LYS A 524 -1.68 -19.07 6.76
C LYS A 524 -0.83 -18.22 7.70
N LEU A 525 -0.25 -17.12 7.18
CA LEU A 525 0.50 -16.16 7.99
C LEU A 525 -0.41 -15.37 8.95
N ILE A 526 -1.63 -15.01 8.52
CA ILE A 526 -2.62 -14.35 9.38
C ILE A 526 -3.05 -15.27 10.52
N GLU A 527 -3.37 -16.53 10.23
CA GLU A 527 -3.72 -17.53 11.26
C GLU A 527 -2.62 -17.64 12.32
N GLN A 528 -1.35 -17.60 11.90
CA GLN A 528 -0.21 -17.74 12.79
C GLN A 528 0.10 -16.48 13.59
N TYR A 529 0.13 -15.31 12.93
CA TYR A 529 0.74 -14.10 13.50
C TYR A 529 -0.28 -13.00 13.84
N ALA A 530 -1.49 -13.08 13.28
CA ALA A 530 -2.57 -12.14 13.56
C ALA A 530 -3.89 -12.85 13.90
N PRO A 531 -3.93 -13.86 14.79
CA PRO A 531 -5.17 -14.55 15.11
C PRO A 531 -6.13 -13.66 15.92
N THR A 532 -7.43 -13.74 15.61
CA THR A 532 -8.47 -13.16 16.44
C THR A 532 -8.89 -14.11 17.57
N LYS A 533 -9.36 -13.54 18.69
CA LYS A 533 -9.86 -14.34 19.82
C LYS A 533 -11.08 -15.16 19.35
N GLY A 534 -10.93 -16.49 19.35
CA GLY A 534 -11.94 -17.43 18.86
C GLY A 534 -11.46 -18.33 17.70
N TRP A 535 -10.29 -18.04 17.11
CA TRP A 535 -9.67 -18.84 16.04
C TRP A 535 -8.55 -19.77 16.52
N GLY A 536 -8.56 -20.17 17.80
CA GLY A 536 -7.52 -21.05 18.33
C GLY A 536 -7.33 -22.29 17.44
N PRO A 537 -6.09 -22.79 17.29
CA PRO A 537 -5.80 -23.89 16.37
C PRO A 537 -6.74 -25.05 16.73
N ARG A 538 -7.60 -25.44 15.78
CA ARG A 538 -8.23 -26.75 15.86
C ARG A 538 -7.05 -27.71 15.79
N GLY A 539 -6.64 -28.23 16.95
CA GLY A 539 -5.61 -29.24 17.03
C GLY A 539 -5.92 -30.32 16.00
N SER A 540 -4.86 -30.82 15.37
CA SER A 540 -4.85 -32.08 14.64
C SER A 540 -5.31 -33.20 15.58
N GLY A 541 -6.62 -33.28 15.83
CA GLY A 541 -7.26 -34.46 16.36
C GLY A 541 -7.17 -35.55 15.29
N PRO A 542 -6.94 -36.80 15.68
CA PRO A 542 -6.82 -37.90 14.73
C PRO A 542 -8.09 -37.95 13.87
N ILE A 543 -7.89 -38.02 12.56
CA ILE A 543 -8.94 -38.36 11.60
C ILE A 543 -9.44 -39.74 12.04
N ALA A 544 -10.65 -39.77 12.62
CA ALA A 544 -11.31 -41.02 12.90
C ALA A 544 -11.79 -41.58 11.56
N ASP A 545 -11.23 -42.72 11.17
CA ASP A 545 -11.71 -43.53 10.05
C ASP A 545 -13.22 -43.77 10.18
N ARG A 546 -13.97 -43.36 9.16
CA ARG A 546 -15.28 -43.91 8.80
C ARG A 546 -15.40 -44.01 7.29
#